data_AF-A0A6V7K2L2-F1
#
_entry.id   AF-A0A6V7K2L2-F1
#
_cell.length_a   1.000
_cell.length_b   1.000
_cell.length_c   1.000
_cell.angle_alpha   90.00
_cell.angle_beta   90.00
_cell.angle_gamma   90.00
#
_symmetry.space_group_name_H-M   'P 1'
#
loop_
_entity.id
_entity.type
_entity.pdbx_description
1 polymer ?
#
loop_
_entity_poly.entity_id
_entity_poly.type
_entity_poly.pdbx_seq_one_letter_code
_entity_poly.pdbx_strand_id
1 'polypeptide(L)'
;DTTELEQLAEGERQIGDQIRAILKHYQQDDPIGLPGADVPDPMSIPQLSQTITGVTMHFSDTNVYGLSKFRITNIHSELSQMQ
;
A
#
# COMPACT_ATOMS: atom_id res chain seq x y z
N ASP A 1 -23.29 -4.59 -24.82
CA ASP A 1 -22.69 -3.43 -25.50
C ASP A 1 -22.78 -2.13 -24.72
N THR A 2 -23.95 -1.58 -24.36
CA THR A 2 -24.00 -0.29 -23.62
C THR A 2 -23.52 -0.37 -22.17
N THR A 3 -23.77 -1.51 -21.50
CA THR A 3 -23.50 -1.69 -20.06
C THR A 3 -22.03 -1.95 -19.73
N GLU A 4 -21.26 -2.56 -20.65
CA GLU A 4 -19.82 -2.80 -20.45
C GLU A 4 -19.01 -1.51 -20.64
N LEU A 5 -19.39 -0.65 -21.59
CA LEU A 5 -18.76 0.65 -21.81
C LEU A 5 -18.96 1.60 -20.62
N GLU A 6 -20.14 1.55 -19.98
CA GLU A 6 -20.41 2.33 -18.76
C GLU A 6 -19.59 1.83 -17.58
N GLN A 7 -19.44 0.52 -17.40
CA GLN A 7 -18.61 -0.07 -16.34
C GLN A 7 -17.12 0.23 -16.52
N LEU A 8 -16.62 0.22 -17.75
CA LEU A 8 -15.24 0.59 -18.06
C LEU A 8 -14.99 2.08 -17.77
N ALA A 9 -15.87 2.98 -18.24
CA ALA A 9 -15.75 4.42 -17.99
C ALA A 9 -15.88 4.76 -16.50
N GLU A 10 -16.65 3.98 -15.74
CA GLU A 10 -16.74 4.13 -14.29
C GLU A 10 -15.47 3.65 -13.58
N GLY A 11 -14.90 2.52 -14.02
CA GLY A 11 -13.60 2.04 -13.54
C GLY A 11 -12.46 3.05 -13.79
N GLU A 12 -12.38 3.64 -14.99
CA GLU A 12 -11.40 4.67 -15.33
C GLU A 12 -11.52 5.91 -14.44
N ARG A 13 -12.74 6.35 -14.14
CA ARG A 13 -12.99 7.48 -13.22
C ARG A 13 -12.52 7.17 -11.81
N GLN A 14 -12.83 5.98 -11.29
CA GLN A 14 -12.41 5.54 -9.97
C GLN A 14 -10.88 5.51 -9.85
N ILE A 15 -10.18 5.02 -10.88
CA ILE A 15 -8.71 5.03 -10.94
C ILE A 15 -8.18 6.46 -10.90
N GLY A 16 -8.73 7.36 -11.73
CA GLY A 16 -8.33 8.76 -11.76
C GLY A 16 -8.54 9.47 -10.42
N ASP A 17 -9.64 9.17 -9.73
CA ASP A 17 -9.93 9.71 -8.41
C ASP A 17 -8.99 9.17 -7.33
N GLN A 18 -8.62 7.90 -7.41
CA GLN A 18 -7.67 7.29 -6.48
C GLN A 18 -6.25 7.83 -6.67
N ILE A 19 -5.80 8.04 -7.91
CA ILE A 19 -4.53 8.72 -8.22
C ILE A 19 -4.55 10.15 -7.66
N ARG A 20 -5.64 10.91 -7.86
CA ARG A 20 -5.79 12.26 -7.30
C ARG A 20 -5.75 12.27 -5.77
N ALA A 21 -6.37 11.29 -5.11
CA ALA A 21 -6.34 11.16 -3.66
C ALA A 21 -4.91 10.91 -3.14
N ILE A 22 -4.16 10.04 -3.82
CA ILE A 22 -2.74 9.77 -3.54
C ILE A 22 -1.92 11.05 -3.70
N LEU A 23 -2.03 11.73 -4.84
CA LEU A 23 -1.28 12.97 -5.10
C LEU A 23 -1.60 14.06 -4.07
N LYS A 24 -2.87 14.22 -3.69
CA LYS A 24 -3.28 15.21 -2.68
C LYS A 24 -2.73 14.88 -1.29
N HIS A 25 -2.70 13.61 -0.91
CA HIS A 25 -2.14 13.16 0.36
C HIS A 25 -0.64 13.49 0.46
N TYR A 26 0.12 13.20 -0.60
CA TYR A 26 1.56 13.46 -0.62
C TYR A 26 1.96 14.92 -0.87
N GLN A 27 1.01 15.83 -1.12
CA GLN A 27 1.26 17.28 -1.17
C GLN A 27 1.41 17.93 0.22
N GLN A 28 1.04 17.22 1.30
CA GLN A 28 1.17 17.71 2.67
C GLN A 28 2.66 17.80 3.08
N ASP A 29 2.99 18.70 4.02
CA ASP A 29 4.40 18.91 4.44
C ASP A 29 5.06 17.67 5.08
N ASP A 30 4.28 16.82 5.76
CA ASP A 30 4.75 15.54 6.34
C ASP A 30 3.70 14.45 6.11
N PRO A 31 3.64 13.86 4.89
CA PRO A 31 2.64 12.87 4.55
C PRO A 31 3.03 11.50 5.13
N ILE A 32 2.18 10.99 6.02
CA ILE A 32 2.36 9.69 6.69
C ILE A 32 1.34 8.70 6.11
N GLY A 33 1.78 7.46 5.91
CA GLY A 33 0.91 6.35 5.49
C GLY A 33 0.44 6.46 4.04
N LEU A 34 -0.64 5.74 3.74
CA LEU A 34 -1.35 5.76 2.45
C LEU A 34 -2.78 6.30 2.66
N PRO A 35 -3.32 7.08 1.72
CA PRO A 35 -4.69 7.55 1.83
C PRO A 35 -5.67 6.38 1.73
N GLY A 36 -6.53 6.24 2.75
CA GLY A 36 -7.58 5.21 2.79
C GLY A 36 -7.13 3.81 3.22
N ALA A 37 -5.88 3.63 3.66
CA ALA A 37 -5.39 2.36 4.18
C ALA A 37 -5.05 2.46 5.68
N ASP A 38 -5.94 1.95 6.53
CA ASP A 38 -5.66 1.77 7.95
C ASP A 38 -4.79 0.52 8.13
N VAL A 39 -3.47 0.74 8.24
CA VAL A 39 -2.52 -0.33 8.53
C VAL A 39 -2.49 -0.56 10.05
N PRO A 40 -2.77 -1.78 10.53
CA PRO A 40 -2.77 -2.07 11.97
C PRO A 40 -1.37 -1.88 12.56
N ASP A 41 -1.32 -1.28 13.74
CA ASP A 41 -0.10 -1.06 14.53
C ASP A 41 -0.44 -1.28 16.03
N PRO A 42 0.04 -2.36 16.66
CA PRO A 42 0.94 -3.37 16.11
C PRO A 42 0.30 -4.31 15.09
N MET A 43 1.12 -4.79 14.16
CA MET A 43 0.77 -5.85 13.21
C MET A 43 1.39 -7.18 13.67
N SER A 44 0.57 -8.17 14.01
CA SER A 44 1.06 -9.53 14.26
C SER A 44 1.51 -10.18 12.97
N ILE A 45 2.70 -10.78 12.99
CA ILE A 45 3.23 -11.56 11.87
C ILE A 45 3.18 -13.06 12.20
N PRO A 46 2.96 -13.92 11.18
CA PRO A 46 2.98 -15.36 11.38
C PRO A 46 4.37 -15.83 11.84
N GLN A 47 4.42 -17.04 12.41
CA GLN A 47 5.67 -17.64 12.85
C GLN A 47 6.70 -17.63 11.71
N LEU A 48 7.87 -17.03 11.97
CA LEU A 48 8.95 -16.91 11.00
C LEU A 48 10.12 -17.80 11.43
N SER A 49 10.70 -18.52 10.49
CA SER A 49 11.99 -19.21 10.70
C SER A 49 12.99 -18.70 9.69
N GLN A 50 14.11 -18.16 10.15
CA GLN A 50 15.12 -17.52 9.32
C GLN A 50 16.52 -17.93 9.75
N THR A 51 17.35 -18.31 8.80
CA THR A 51 18.75 -18.68 9.05
C THR A 51 19.65 -17.49 8.75
N ILE A 52 20.36 -16.99 9.76
CA ILE A 52 21.34 -15.89 9.62
C ILE A 52 22.69 -16.42 10.10
N THR A 53 23.72 -16.29 9.25
CA THR A 53 25.11 -16.71 9.54
C THR A 53 25.19 -18.16 10.06
N GLY A 54 24.42 -19.07 9.47
CA GLY A 54 24.42 -20.49 9.82
C GLY A 54 23.64 -20.86 11.08
N VAL A 55 23.01 -19.89 11.76
CA VAL A 55 22.12 -20.12 12.91
C VAL A 55 20.67 -19.94 12.50
N THR A 56 19.82 -20.93 12.75
CA THR A 56 18.38 -20.83 12.52
C THR A 56 17.68 -20.23 13.73
N MET A 57 16.96 -19.14 13.50
CA MET A 57 16.12 -18.48 14.49
C MET A 57 14.64 -18.78 14.20
N HIS A 58 13.87 -19.02 15.26
CA HIS A 58 12.42 -19.21 15.19
C HIS A 58 11.74 -18.08 15.97
N PHE A 59 10.90 -17.32 15.29
CA PHE A 59 10.12 -16.21 15.84
C PHE A 59 8.65 -16.63 15.89
N SER A 60 8.07 -16.70 17.09
CA SER A 60 6.62 -16.88 17.31
C SER A 60 6.04 -15.63 17.98
N ASP A 61 4.73 -15.44 17.88
CA ASP A 61 3.98 -14.36 18.54
C ASP A 61 4.59 -12.96 18.37
N THR A 62 5.12 -12.70 17.18
CA THR A 62 5.87 -11.49 16.89
C THR A 62 4.94 -10.38 16.40
N ASN A 63 5.15 -9.18 16.94
CA ASN A 63 4.40 -7.99 16.60
C ASN A 63 5.34 -6.93 16.00
N VAL A 64 4.93 -6.35 14.88
CA VAL A 64 5.62 -5.27 14.18
C VAL A 64 4.98 -3.94 14.56
N TYR A 65 5.80 -2.97 14.95
CA TYR A 65 5.36 -1.65 15.39
C TYR A 65 5.86 -0.56 14.44
N GLY A 66 5.18 0.59 14.44
CA GLY A 66 5.60 1.78 13.69
C GLY A 66 5.12 1.81 12.24
N LEU A 67 4.32 0.83 11.81
CA LEU A 67 3.63 0.85 10.52
C LEU A 67 2.57 1.95 10.46
N SER A 68 2.05 2.45 11.59
CA SER A 68 1.21 3.65 11.57
C SER A 68 1.93 4.92 11.09
N LYS A 69 3.27 4.89 11.01
CA LYS A 69 4.12 6.05 10.72
C LYS A 69 5.04 5.85 9.50
N PHE A 70 4.76 4.89 8.62
CA PHE A 70 5.58 4.72 7.42
C PHE A 70 5.44 5.93 6.49
N ARG A 71 6.50 6.22 5.72
CA ARG A 71 6.51 7.26 4.69
C ARG A 71 6.86 6.65 3.35
N ILE A 72 6.17 7.06 2.31
CA ILE A 72 6.53 6.68 0.94
C ILE A 72 7.51 7.70 0.40
N THR A 73 8.70 7.22 0.03
CA THR A 73 9.77 8.07 -0.52
C THR A 73 9.76 8.11 -2.05
N ASN A 74 9.28 7.04 -2.69
CA ASN A 74 9.23 6.94 -4.15
C ASN A 74 8.06 6.06 -4.59
N ILE A 75 7.38 6.46 -5.67
CA ILE A 75 6.36 5.66 -6.34
C ILE A 75 6.74 5.59 -7.82
N HIS A 76 6.84 4.38 -8.35
CA HIS A 76 7.00 4.15 -9.78
C HIS A 76 5.69 3.61 -10.34
N SER A 77 5.12 4.30 -11.34
CA SER A 77 3.86 3.93 -11.97
C SER A 77 3.99 4.05 -13.48
N GLU A 78 3.76 2.96 -14.21
CA GLU A 78 3.71 2.95 -15.67
C GLU A 78 2.26 3.15 -16.13
N LEU A 79 1.79 4.39 -16.09
CA LEU A 79 0.41 4.74 -16.48
C LEU A 79 0.11 4.43 -17.97
N SER A 80 1.15 4.32 -18.80
CA SER A 80 1.01 3.97 -20.22
C SER A 80 0.58 2.53 -20.48
N GLN A 81 0.65 1.66 -19.48
CA GLN A 81 0.25 0.24 -19.59
C GLN A 81 -1.17 -0.04 -19.10
N MET A 82 -1.90 0.97 -18.61
CA MET A 82 -3.26 0.82 -18.05
C MET A 82 -4.35 0.91 -19.12
N GLN A 83 -4.19 0.21 -20.27
CA GLN A 83 -5.19 0.16 -21.34
C GLN A 83 -6.46 -0.58 -20.95
#